data_AF-A0A1G3G9M6-F1
#
_entry.id   AF-A0A1G3G9M6-F1
#
_cell.length_a   1.000
_cell.length_b   1.000
_cell.length_c   1.000
_cell.angle_alpha   90.00
_cell.angle_beta   90.00
_cell.angle_gamma   90.00
#
_symmetry.space_group_name_H-M   'P 1'
#
loop_
_entity.id
_entity.type
_entity.pdbx_description
1 polymer ?
#
loop_
_entity_poly.entity_id
_entity_poly.type
_entity_poly.pdbx_seq_one_letter_code
_entity_poly.pdbx_strand_id
1 'polypeptide(L)'
;MAYNGPNAVAFAQRQSGRYGDGECWTLVEDTIVGAGGKSSRVQTPNFGPLSSYVWGTVVTQAALQPGDALQFTRYSWTQTVTTTVNNPDGSGTDDVSTETQTRGAPNHSALVVRVLNSGLVEVIEQNIPSHTGQVQTIALALTALPDSSTTTTTPIAGGNRVTVTTVTHAVTGTVACYRPVSA
;
A
#
# COMPACT_ATOMS: atom_id res chain seq x y z
N MET A 1 -26.72 7.59 -8.09
CA MET A 1 -26.03 6.82 -9.16
C MET A 1 -25.40 5.61 -8.49
N ALA A 2 -25.37 4.43 -9.12
CA ALA A 2 -24.69 3.29 -8.48
C ALA A 2 -23.18 3.51 -8.50
N TYR A 3 -22.52 3.28 -7.37
CA TYR A 3 -21.06 3.36 -7.28
C TYR A 3 -20.41 2.35 -8.24
N ASN A 4 -19.39 2.78 -8.99
CA ASN A 4 -18.64 1.95 -9.93
C ASN A 4 -17.13 2.01 -9.64
N GLY A 5 -16.60 0.97 -8.98
CA GLY A 5 -15.17 0.86 -8.63
C GLY A 5 -14.20 0.99 -9.82
N PRO A 6 -14.43 0.32 -10.96
CA PRO A 6 -13.60 0.47 -12.15
C PRO A 6 -13.51 1.92 -12.66
N ASN A 7 -14.63 2.66 -12.66
CA ASN A 7 -14.63 4.08 -13.06
C ASN A 7 -13.85 4.95 -12.08
N ALA A 8 -13.93 4.65 -10.79
CA ALA A 8 -13.13 5.30 -9.76
C ALA A 8 -11.62 5.07 -10.02
N VAL A 9 -11.20 3.82 -10.18
CA VAL A 9 -9.79 3.49 -10.47
C VAL A 9 -9.32 4.17 -11.76
N ALA A 10 -10.11 4.10 -12.82
CA ALA A 10 -9.78 4.73 -14.10
C ALA A 10 -9.66 6.26 -13.98
N PHE A 11 -10.50 6.90 -13.15
CA PHE A 11 -10.39 8.33 -12.88
C PHE A 11 -9.06 8.65 -12.19
N ALA A 12 -8.72 7.95 -11.12
CA ALA A 12 -7.48 8.20 -10.37
C ALA A 12 -6.24 7.96 -11.24
N GLN A 13 -6.23 6.89 -12.05
CA GLN A 13 -5.10 6.54 -12.92
C GLN A 13 -4.84 7.56 -14.05
N ARG A 14 -5.84 8.36 -14.43
CA ARG A 14 -5.65 9.44 -15.42
C ARG A 14 -4.98 10.68 -14.84
N GLN A 15 -4.86 10.77 -13.51
CA GLN A 15 -4.26 11.94 -12.89
C GLN A 15 -2.73 11.85 -12.98
N SER A 16 -2.11 12.92 -13.46
CA SER A 16 -0.67 13.10 -13.48
C SER A 16 -0.29 14.31 -12.62
N GLY A 17 0.80 14.23 -11.85
CA GLY A 17 1.18 15.31 -10.97
C GLY A 17 0.31 15.38 -9.71
N ARG A 18 0.13 16.57 -9.12
CA ARG A 18 -0.75 16.76 -7.94
C ARG A 18 -2.18 17.01 -8.40
N TYR A 19 -3.14 16.34 -7.78
CA TYR A 19 -4.56 16.49 -8.07
C TYR A 19 -5.26 17.38 -7.04
N GLY A 20 -6.06 18.35 -7.50
CA GLY A 20 -6.80 19.27 -6.62
C GLY A 20 -5.85 20.12 -5.76
N ASP A 21 -6.14 20.23 -4.47
CA ASP A 21 -5.24 20.84 -3.47
C ASP A 21 -4.00 19.97 -3.15
N GLY A 22 -3.98 18.75 -3.68
CA GLY A 22 -2.93 17.76 -3.52
C GLY A 22 -2.95 17.05 -2.17
N GLU A 23 -4.06 17.12 -1.43
CA GLU A 23 -4.29 16.30 -0.23
C GLU A 23 -4.70 14.88 -0.59
N CYS A 24 -4.25 13.89 0.17
CA CYS A 24 -4.59 12.48 -0.07
C CYS A 24 -6.12 12.26 -0.12
N TRP A 25 -6.85 12.93 0.77
CA TRP A 25 -8.31 12.89 0.88
C TRP A 25 -9.00 13.39 -0.40
N THR A 26 -8.55 14.50 -0.97
CA THR A 26 -9.19 15.14 -2.14
C THR A 26 -9.21 14.22 -3.34
N LEU A 27 -8.11 13.51 -3.62
CA LEU A 27 -8.06 12.52 -4.69
C LEU A 27 -9.08 11.40 -4.46
N VAL A 28 -9.12 10.84 -3.25
CA VAL A 28 -10.00 9.71 -2.93
C VAL A 28 -11.48 10.13 -2.93
N GLU A 29 -11.80 11.29 -2.36
CA GLU A 29 -13.15 11.85 -2.34
C GLU A 29 -13.70 12.07 -3.75
N ASP A 30 -12.97 12.82 -4.59
CA ASP A 30 -13.45 13.14 -5.93
C ASP A 30 -13.55 11.90 -6.80
N THR A 31 -12.64 10.94 -6.61
CA THR A 31 -12.69 9.65 -7.29
C THR A 31 -13.94 8.86 -6.91
N ILE A 32 -14.26 8.78 -5.62
CA ILE A 32 -15.42 8.02 -5.13
C ILE A 32 -16.71 8.71 -5.54
N VAL A 33 -16.83 10.02 -5.29
CA VAL A 33 -18.03 10.81 -5.61
C VAL A 33 -18.27 10.86 -7.11
N GLY A 34 -17.22 11.10 -7.90
CA GLY A 34 -17.29 11.10 -9.36
C GLY A 34 -17.69 9.75 -9.96
N ALA A 35 -17.45 8.65 -9.24
CA ALA A 35 -17.88 7.31 -9.62
C ALA A 35 -19.26 6.91 -9.06
N GLY A 36 -20.03 7.84 -8.49
CA GLY A 36 -21.37 7.60 -7.96
C GLY A 36 -21.41 7.16 -6.49
N GLY A 37 -20.28 7.24 -5.79
CA GLY A 37 -20.16 6.89 -4.38
C GLY A 37 -20.58 8.03 -3.46
N LYS A 38 -20.98 7.68 -2.25
CA LYS A 38 -21.35 8.64 -1.21
C LYS A 38 -20.10 9.34 -0.67
N SER A 39 -20.19 10.65 -0.51
CA SER A 39 -19.12 11.49 0.03
C SER A 39 -18.70 11.03 1.43
N SER A 40 -17.40 11.05 1.74
CA SER A 40 -16.91 10.79 3.09
C SER A 40 -17.32 11.89 4.09
N ARG A 41 -17.60 13.11 3.60
CA ARG A 41 -18.02 14.26 4.43
C ARG A 41 -19.33 14.00 5.16
N VAL A 42 -20.26 13.27 4.51
CA VAL A 42 -21.57 12.93 5.10
C VAL A 42 -21.54 11.62 5.89
N GLN A 43 -20.53 10.78 5.65
CA GLN A 43 -20.39 9.48 6.31
C GLN A 43 -19.54 9.54 7.57
N THR A 44 -18.61 10.50 7.66
CA THR A 44 -17.68 10.64 8.77
C THR A 44 -18.33 11.45 9.90
N PRO A 45 -18.54 10.86 11.09
CA PRO A 45 -19.01 11.61 12.24
C PRO A 45 -18.01 12.71 12.61
N ASN A 46 -18.51 13.92 12.91
CA ASN A 46 -17.69 15.08 13.26
C ASN A 46 -16.56 15.33 12.24
N PHE A 47 -16.90 15.34 10.95
CA PHE A 47 -15.95 15.54 9.86
C PHE A 47 -15.07 16.77 10.08
N GLY A 48 -13.76 16.57 10.01
CA GLY A 48 -12.76 17.62 10.15
C GLY A 48 -11.37 17.15 9.68
N PRO A 49 -10.36 18.04 9.73
CA PRO A 49 -9.03 17.77 9.18
C PRO A 49 -8.28 16.61 9.84
N LEU A 50 -8.66 16.24 11.07
CA LEU A 50 -8.03 15.16 11.83
C LEU A 50 -8.90 13.90 11.92
N SER A 51 -10.07 13.88 11.27
CA SER A 51 -10.98 12.74 11.31
C SER A 51 -10.40 11.57 10.53
N SER A 52 -10.57 10.36 11.06
CA SER A 52 -10.39 9.14 10.27
C SER A 52 -11.62 8.97 9.38
N TYR A 53 -11.45 9.18 8.08
CA TYR A 53 -12.56 9.24 7.15
C TYR A 53 -13.26 7.88 6.98
N VAL A 54 -14.59 7.92 6.93
CA VAL A 54 -15.45 6.78 6.61
C VAL A 54 -15.79 6.87 5.13
N TRP A 55 -15.38 5.85 4.38
CA TRP A 55 -15.57 5.82 2.93
C TRP A 55 -16.75 4.95 2.48
N GLY A 56 -17.29 4.13 3.37
CA GLY A 56 -18.43 3.24 3.08
C GLY A 56 -18.57 2.12 4.11
N THR A 57 -18.99 0.94 3.67
CA THR A 57 -19.09 -0.24 4.54
C THR A 57 -17.71 -0.84 4.77
N VAL A 58 -17.38 -1.20 6.01
CA VAL A 58 -16.13 -1.88 6.32
C VAL A 58 -16.10 -3.25 5.65
N VAL A 59 -14.96 -3.59 5.05
CA VAL A 59 -14.69 -4.92 4.48
C VAL A 59 -13.40 -5.49 5.06
N THR A 60 -13.26 -6.80 5.04
CA THR A 60 -12.00 -7.45 5.41
C THR A 60 -10.96 -7.29 4.31
N GLN A 61 -9.67 -7.32 4.64
CA GLN A 61 -8.59 -7.27 3.66
C GLN A 61 -8.72 -8.36 2.58
N ALA A 62 -9.14 -9.58 2.95
CA ALA A 62 -9.36 -10.69 2.03
C ALA A 62 -10.51 -10.47 1.04
N ALA A 63 -11.37 -9.48 1.29
CA ALA A 63 -12.51 -9.15 0.44
C ALA A 63 -12.26 -7.90 -0.42
N LEU A 64 -11.06 -7.31 -0.38
CA LEU A 64 -10.72 -6.12 -1.14
C LEU A 64 -10.87 -6.34 -2.64
N GLN A 65 -11.31 -5.29 -3.33
CA GLN A 65 -11.42 -5.26 -4.78
C GLN A 65 -11.03 -3.86 -5.33
N PRO A 66 -10.77 -3.74 -6.65
CA PRO A 66 -10.55 -2.45 -7.28
C PRO A 66 -11.68 -1.45 -6.96
N GLY A 67 -11.30 -0.25 -6.54
CA GLY A 67 -12.21 0.82 -6.13
C GLY A 67 -12.54 0.85 -4.63
N ASP A 68 -12.16 -0.17 -3.84
CA ASP A 68 -12.25 -0.04 -2.39
C ASP A 68 -11.29 1.05 -1.89
N ALA A 69 -11.64 1.71 -0.79
CA ALA A 69 -10.85 2.77 -0.17
C ALA A 69 -10.14 2.27 1.08
N LEU A 70 -8.92 2.72 1.30
CA LEU A 70 -8.12 2.42 2.47
C LEU A 70 -7.91 3.69 3.30
N GLN A 71 -8.04 3.54 4.61
CA GLN A 71 -7.73 4.58 5.59
C GLN A 71 -6.60 4.09 6.51
N PHE A 72 -5.44 4.72 6.41
CA PHE A 72 -4.24 4.37 7.19
C PHE A 72 -4.13 5.24 8.44
N THR A 73 -3.73 4.60 9.55
CA THR A 73 -3.39 5.29 10.80
C THR A 73 -2.10 4.70 11.37
N ARG A 74 -1.06 5.55 11.47
CA ARG A 74 0.29 5.21 11.91
C ARG A 74 0.83 3.93 11.25
N TYR A 75 0.49 3.73 9.99
CA TYR A 75 0.88 2.55 9.24
C TYR A 75 2.36 2.64 8.88
N SER A 76 3.07 1.54 9.09
CA SER A 76 4.43 1.36 8.61
C SER A 76 4.60 -0.06 8.12
N TRP A 77 5.07 -0.21 6.89
CA TRP A 77 5.51 -1.49 6.34
C TRP A 77 7.00 -1.42 6.05
N THR A 78 7.75 -2.33 6.65
CA THR A 78 9.18 -2.48 6.46
C THR A 78 9.44 -3.82 5.79
N GLN A 79 10.17 -3.80 4.67
CA GLN A 79 10.71 -4.97 4.00
C GLN A 79 12.21 -5.02 4.24
N THR A 80 12.71 -6.16 4.73
CA THR A 80 14.14 -6.40 4.92
C THR A 80 14.59 -7.54 4.01
N VAL A 81 15.63 -7.28 3.23
CA VAL A 81 16.28 -8.28 2.37
C VAL A 81 17.65 -8.59 2.94
N THR A 82 17.88 -9.84 3.31
CA THR A 82 19.18 -10.35 3.77
C THR A 82 19.76 -11.27 2.71
N THR A 83 20.97 -10.98 2.24
CA THR A 83 21.72 -11.85 1.33
C THR A 83 22.94 -12.41 2.04
N THR A 84 22.91 -13.70 2.32
CA THR A 84 24.01 -14.45 2.92
C THR A 84 24.77 -15.18 1.82
N VAL A 85 26.08 -14.97 1.72
CA VAL A 85 26.98 -15.68 0.80
C VAL A 85 27.93 -16.55 1.61
N ASN A 86 27.95 -17.84 1.31
CA ASN A 86 28.89 -18.81 1.87
C ASN A 86 29.79 -19.35 0.75
N ASN A 87 31.11 -19.22 0.91
CA ASN A 87 32.11 -19.74 0.00
C ASN A 87 32.63 -21.12 0.46
N PRO A 88 33.17 -21.94 -0.46
CA PRO A 88 33.65 -23.27 -0.13
C PRO A 88 34.91 -23.28 0.75
N ASP A 89 35.65 -22.16 0.80
CA ASP A 89 36.80 -21.96 1.69
C ASP A 89 36.40 -21.63 3.14
N GLY A 90 35.10 -21.60 3.43
CA GLY A 90 34.54 -21.27 4.74
C GLY A 90 34.38 -19.76 4.99
N SER A 91 34.79 -18.90 4.05
CA SER A 91 34.50 -17.47 4.13
C SER A 91 33.05 -17.16 3.76
N GLY A 92 32.54 -16.01 4.21
CA GLY A 92 31.20 -15.58 3.87
C GLY A 92 30.92 -14.13 4.20
N THR A 93 29.78 -13.63 3.74
CA THR A 93 29.31 -12.26 3.98
C THR A 93 27.80 -12.25 4.14
N ASP A 94 27.30 -11.36 4.99
CA ASP A 94 25.90 -10.99 5.05
C ASP A 94 25.73 -9.54 4.60
N ASP A 95 24.82 -9.31 3.65
CA ASP A 95 24.37 -7.98 3.26
C ASP A 95 22.90 -7.82 3.63
N VAL A 96 22.54 -6.65 4.18
CA VAL A 96 21.18 -6.38 4.66
C VAL A 96 20.72 -5.03 4.10
N SER A 97 19.60 -5.04 3.37
CA SER A 97 18.92 -3.83 2.92
C SER A 97 17.52 -3.77 3.53
N THR A 98 17.02 -2.55 3.75
CA THR A 98 15.70 -2.32 4.33
C THR A 98 15.02 -1.15 3.66
N GLU A 99 13.76 -1.33 3.31
CA GLU A 99 12.90 -0.29 2.77
C GLU A 99 11.67 -0.14 3.66
N THR A 100 11.28 1.11 3.94
CA THR A 100 10.11 1.39 4.79
C THR A 100 9.15 2.35 4.11
N GLN A 101 7.87 1.97 4.08
CA GLN A 101 6.75 2.76 3.60
C GLN A 101 5.89 3.19 4.78
N THR A 102 5.72 4.50 4.99
CA THR A 102 4.93 5.04 6.11
C THR A 102 3.74 5.87 5.62
N ARG A 103 2.63 5.80 6.35
CA ARG A 103 1.39 6.55 6.10
C ARG A 103 0.63 6.86 7.38
N GLY A 104 -0.24 7.86 7.33
CA GLY A 104 -1.24 8.06 8.37
C GLY A 104 -0.69 8.68 9.65
N ALA A 105 0.14 9.71 9.54
CA ALA A 105 0.55 10.54 10.66
C ALA A 105 -0.09 11.95 10.52
N PRO A 106 -1.38 12.15 10.86
CA PRO A 106 -2.25 11.25 11.63
C PRO A 106 -3.18 10.34 10.81
N ASN A 107 -3.49 10.69 9.56
CA ASN A 107 -4.44 9.98 8.70
C ASN A 107 -3.97 10.05 7.25
N HIS A 108 -4.24 9.00 6.47
CA HIS A 108 -3.94 8.98 5.05
C HIS A 108 -4.94 8.08 4.33
N SER A 109 -5.30 8.46 3.11
CA SER A 109 -6.29 7.72 2.32
C SER A 109 -5.70 7.32 0.98
N ALA A 110 -6.07 6.13 0.50
CA ALA A 110 -5.72 5.64 -0.82
C ALA A 110 -6.89 4.84 -1.42
N LEU A 111 -6.87 4.64 -2.73
CA LEU A 111 -7.82 3.79 -3.45
C LEU A 111 -7.13 2.53 -3.93
N VAL A 112 -7.76 1.36 -3.75
CA VAL A 112 -7.24 0.09 -4.26
C VAL A 112 -7.39 0.06 -5.78
N VAL A 113 -6.27 -0.11 -6.48
CA VAL A 113 -6.23 -0.32 -7.93
C VAL A 113 -6.45 -1.80 -8.23
N ARG A 114 -5.75 -2.69 -7.52
CA ARG A 114 -5.89 -4.15 -7.62
C ARG A 114 -5.29 -4.86 -6.41
N VAL A 115 -5.75 -6.08 -6.17
CA VAL A 115 -5.16 -6.99 -5.18
C VAL A 115 -4.08 -7.83 -5.87
N LEU A 116 -2.85 -7.80 -5.35
CA LEU A 116 -1.71 -8.53 -5.92
C LEU A 116 -1.65 -9.96 -5.38
N ASN A 117 -1.83 -10.10 -4.07
CA ASN A 117 -1.96 -11.36 -3.36
C ASN A 117 -2.64 -11.11 -2.00
N SER A 118 -2.80 -12.16 -1.19
CA SER A 118 -3.37 -12.03 0.16
C SER A 118 -2.48 -11.15 1.04
N GLY A 119 -2.92 -9.92 1.29
CA GLY A 119 -2.22 -8.95 2.13
C GLY A 119 -1.37 -7.94 1.38
N LEU A 120 -1.12 -8.12 0.07
CA LEU A 120 -0.43 -7.13 -0.78
C LEU A 120 -1.38 -6.54 -1.82
N VAL A 121 -1.49 -5.22 -1.82
CA VAL A 121 -2.38 -4.48 -2.72
C VAL A 121 -1.62 -3.40 -3.46
N GLU A 122 -2.03 -3.13 -4.69
CA GLU A 122 -1.62 -1.94 -5.40
C GLU A 122 -2.64 -0.84 -5.16
N VAL A 123 -2.18 0.31 -4.69
CA VAL A 123 -3.02 1.46 -4.39
C VAL A 123 -2.59 2.65 -5.21
N ILE A 124 -3.54 3.56 -5.45
CA ILE A 124 -3.28 4.89 -5.98
C ILE A 124 -3.60 5.93 -4.91
N GLU A 125 -2.70 6.89 -4.78
CA GLU A 125 -2.72 7.89 -3.73
C GLU A 125 -1.96 9.14 -4.15
N GLN A 126 -2.02 10.18 -3.32
CA GLN A 126 -1.14 11.34 -3.43
C GLN A 126 -0.72 11.84 -2.05
N ASN A 127 0.11 12.89 -2.00
CA ASN A 127 0.59 13.50 -0.77
C ASN A 127 1.60 12.64 0.03
N ILE A 128 2.36 11.78 -0.66
CA ILE A 128 3.54 11.07 -0.12
C ILE A 128 4.73 11.33 -1.06
N PRO A 129 5.78 12.04 -0.64
CA PRO A 129 5.97 12.67 0.67
C PRO A 129 4.94 13.77 0.97
N SER A 130 4.69 14.06 2.25
CA SER A 130 3.67 15.04 2.65
C SER A 130 3.90 16.42 2.04
N HIS A 131 2.82 17.05 1.60
CA HIS A 131 2.69 18.34 0.91
C HIS A 131 3.26 18.42 -0.52
N THR A 132 4.12 17.48 -0.93
CA THR A 132 4.81 17.54 -2.23
C THR A 132 4.51 16.36 -3.14
N GLY A 133 4.08 15.23 -2.56
CA GLY A 133 3.83 13.99 -3.25
C GLY A 133 2.75 14.11 -4.32
N GLN A 134 3.12 13.74 -5.53
CA GLN A 134 2.21 13.63 -6.66
C GLN A 134 1.34 12.38 -6.54
N VAL A 135 0.36 12.27 -7.42
CA VAL A 135 -0.37 11.02 -7.62
C VAL A 135 0.63 9.92 -8.00
N GLN A 136 0.60 8.81 -7.29
CA GLN A 136 1.45 7.64 -7.53
C GLN A 136 0.67 6.35 -7.35
N THR A 137 1.12 5.30 -8.03
CA THR A 137 0.65 3.94 -7.83
C THR A 137 1.76 3.12 -7.19
N ILE A 138 1.46 2.46 -6.07
CA ILE A 138 2.46 1.73 -5.28
C ILE A 138 1.86 0.46 -4.67
N ALA A 139 2.68 -0.58 -4.56
CA ALA A 139 2.32 -1.80 -3.84
C ALA A 139 2.55 -1.61 -2.33
N LEU A 140 1.62 -2.10 -1.50
CA LEU A 140 1.68 -2.01 -0.05
C LEU A 140 1.18 -3.29 0.59
N ALA A 141 1.92 -3.77 1.60
CA ALA A 141 1.49 -4.87 2.43
C ALA A 141 0.61 -4.38 3.58
N LEU A 142 -0.67 -4.76 3.59
CA LEU A 142 -1.63 -4.41 4.64
C LEU A 142 -1.47 -5.26 5.91
N THR A 143 -0.70 -6.34 5.82
CA THR A 143 -0.33 -7.25 6.91
C THR A 143 1.08 -7.77 6.64
N ALA A 144 1.74 -8.31 7.66
CA ALA A 144 3.02 -9.01 7.46
C ALA A 144 2.81 -10.17 6.49
N LEU A 145 3.51 -10.13 5.37
CA LEU A 145 3.52 -11.21 4.38
C LEU A 145 4.43 -12.34 4.89
N PRO A 146 4.20 -13.60 4.48
CA PRO A 146 5.10 -14.69 4.81
C PRO A 146 6.53 -14.40 4.37
N ASP A 147 7.49 -14.75 5.21
CA ASP A 147 8.90 -14.68 4.83
C ASP A 147 9.18 -15.62 3.65
N SER A 148 10.14 -15.23 2.82
CA SER A 148 10.56 -16.05 1.69
C SER A 148 12.08 -16.16 1.65
N SER A 149 12.59 -17.27 1.11
CA SER A 149 14.02 -17.47 0.92
C SER A 149 14.27 -18.15 -0.42
N THR A 150 15.29 -17.69 -1.13
CA THR A 150 15.79 -18.30 -2.37
C THR A 150 17.25 -18.68 -2.18
N THR A 151 17.60 -19.91 -2.52
CA THR A 151 18.98 -20.39 -2.49
C THR A 151 19.51 -20.59 -3.90
N THR A 152 20.63 -19.96 -4.21
CA THR A 152 21.37 -20.12 -5.45
C THR A 152 22.71 -20.79 -5.15
N THR A 153 23.01 -21.87 -5.86
CA THR A 153 24.32 -22.53 -5.77
C THR A 153 25.08 -22.31 -7.06
N THR A 154 26.25 -21.68 -6.96
CA THR A 154 27.12 -21.37 -8.09
C THR A 154 28.42 -22.14 -7.96
N PRO A 155 28.74 -23.04 -8.90
CA PRO A 155 30.05 -23.70 -8.94
C PRO A 155 31.16 -22.67 -9.16
N ILE A 156 32.20 -22.73 -8.34
CA ILE A 156 33.41 -21.89 -8.46
C ILE A 156 34.67 -22.76 -8.26
N ALA A 157 35.86 -22.20 -8.47
CA ALA A 157 37.10 -22.91 -8.16
C ALA A 157 37.14 -23.26 -6.66
N GLY A 158 37.40 -24.53 -6.33
CA GLY A 158 37.46 -25.00 -4.94
C GLY A 158 36.14 -25.44 -4.31
N GLY A 159 35.01 -25.35 -5.02
CA GLY A 159 33.72 -25.90 -4.55
C GLY A 159 32.52 -25.05 -4.95
N ASN A 160 31.45 -25.11 -4.16
CA ASN A 160 30.22 -24.37 -4.42
C ASN A 160 30.14 -23.10 -3.57
N ARG A 161 29.82 -21.96 -4.20
CA ARG A 161 29.32 -20.78 -3.49
C ARG A 161 27.81 -20.93 -3.33
N VAL A 162 27.32 -20.75 -2.11
CA VAL A 162 25.89 -20.77 -1.80
C VAL A 162 25.46 -19.36 -1.41
N THR A 163 24.52 -18.80 -2.16
CA THR A 163 23.89 -17.50 -1.86
C THR A 163 22.45 -17.75 -1.42
N VAL A 164 22.10 -17.32 -0.23
CA VAL A 164 20.74 -17.36 0.32
C VAL A 164 20.22 -15.94 0.40
N THR A 165 19.13 -15.63 -0.30
CA THR A 165 18.43 -14.36 -0.20
C THR A 165 17.13 -14.57 0.54
N THR A 166 16.99 -13.95 1.71
CA THR A 166 15.80 -14.01 2.55
C THR A 166 15.11 -12.65 2.56
N VAL A 167 13.79 -12.65 2.37
CA VAL A 167 12.95 -11.45 2.45
C VAL A 167 11.99 -11.61 3.61
N THR A 168 11.95 -10.61 4.49
CA THR A 168 11.05 -10.57 5.65
C THR A 168 10.24 -9.28 5.64
N HIS A 169 9.07 -9.32 6.28
CA HIS A 169 8.14 -8.19 6.32
C HIS A 169 7.64 -7.91 7.74
N ALA A 170 7.66 -6.63 8.13
CA ALA A 170 7.04 -6.16 9.36
C ALA A 170 5.99 -5.09 9.03
N VAL A 171 4.78 -5.24 9.57
CA VAL A 171 3.70 -4.25 9.44
C VAL A 171 3.22 -3.81 10.82
N THR A 172 3.10 -2.50 11.01
CA THR A 172 2.54 -1.90 12.23
C THR A 172 1.51 -0.82 11.87
N GLY A 173 0.75 -0.37 12.87
CA GLY A 173 -0.37 0.55 12.67
C GLY A 173 -1.65 -0.16 12.20
N THR A 174 -2.59 0.60 11.64
CA THR A 174 -3.87 0.07 11.18
C THR A 174 -4.22 0.56 9.78
N VAL A 175 -4.96 -0.30 9.06
CA VAL A 175 -5.56 0.02 7.76
C VAL A 175 -7.03 -0.39 7.80
N ALA A 176 -7.93 0.58 7.84
CA ALA A 176 -9.36 0.32 7.67
C ALA A 176 -9.68 0.23 6.18
N CYS A 177 -10.36 -0.85 5.79
CA CYS A 177 -10.73 -1.14 4.41
C CYS A 177 -12.22 -0.88 4.24
N TYR A 178 -12.59 -0.10 3.23
CA TYR A 178 -13.96 0.32 2.99
C TYR A 178 -14.37 0.01 1.56
N ARG A 179 -15.60 -0.48 1.42
CA ARG A 179 -16.31 -0.51 0.14
C ARG A 179 -17.21 0.72 0.04
N PRO A 180 -16.96 1.64 -0.91
CA PRO A 180 -17.84 2.79 -1.08
C PRO A 180 -19.28 2.38 -1.35
N VAL A 181 -20.21 3.08 -0.71
CA VAL A 181 -21.66 2.90 -0.92
C VAL A 181 -22.15 3.91 -1.93
N SER A 182 -23.25 3.60 -2.62
CA SER A 182 -23.84 4.53 -3.60
C SER A 182 -24.38 5.79 -2.92
N ALA A 183 -24.27 6.93 -3.62
CA ALA A 183 -24.84 8.22 -3.19
C ALA A 183 -26.37 8.25 -3.29
#